data_AF-A0A2V5QJ44-F1
#
_entry.id   AF-A0A2V5QJ44-F1
#
_cell.length_a   1.000
_cell.length_b   1.000
_cell.length_c   1.000
_cell.angle_alpha   90.00
_cell.angle_beta   90.00
_cell.angle_gamma   90.00
#
_symmetry.space_group_name_H-M   'P 1'
#
loop_
_entity.id
_entity.type
_entity.pdbx_description
1 polymer ?
#
loop_
_entity_poly.entity_id
_entity_poly.type
_entity_poly.pdbx_seq_one_letter_code
_entity_poly.pdbx_strand_id
1 'polypeptide(L)'
;MRKSVLGLLCIAAIASVAVAGTETYSGKEMKQVVPPPCPQWYADNEFNVGLWGTYVFTGNEWQDDRYLEADHAWGGGVDVK
;
A
#
# COMPACT_ATOMS: atom_id res chain seq x y z
N MET A 1 11.66 48.01 11.87
CA MET A 1 10.37 47.57 12.43
C MET A 1 9.64 46.56 11.55
N ARG A 2 9.34 46.85 10.27
CA ARG A 2 8.54 45.93 9.40
C ARG A 2 9.14 44.54 9.17
N LYS A 3 10.46 44.43 8.97
CA LYS A 3 11.14 43.14 8.69
C LYS A 3 11.17 42.21 9.92
N SER A 4 11.37 42.76 11.11
CA SER A 4 11.41 42.00 12.37
C SER A 4 10.03 41.46 12.75
N VAL A 5 8.97 42.25 12.52
CA VAL A 5 7.58 41.83 12.75
C VAL A 5 7.18 40.71 11.79
N LEU A 6 7.58 40.80 10.52
CA LEU A 6 7.33 39.74 9.53
C LEU A 6 8.03 38.44 9.93
N GLY A 7 9.28 38.52 10.41
CA GLY A 7 10.02 37.35 10.91
C GLY A 7 9.33 36.68 12.10
N LEU A 8 8.83 37.45 13.06
CA LEU A 8 8.08 36.93 14.22
C LEU A 8 6.78 36.24 13.81
N LEU A 9 6.05 36.80 12.85
CA LEU A 9 4.82 36.18 12.32
C LEU A 9 5.11 34.85 11.60
N CYS A 10 6.19 34.77 10.82
CA CYS A 10 6.61 33.53 10.18
C CYS A 10 6.96 32.45 11.23
N ILE A 11 7.67 32.81 12.30
CA ILE A 11 8.02 31.86 13.37
C ILE A 11 6.77 31.38 14.11
N ALA A 12 5.84 32.28 14.43
CA ALA A 12 4.58 31.93 15.09
C ALA A 12 3.70 31.00 14.21
N ALA A 13 3.66 31.24 12.90
CA ALA A 13 2.92 30.41 11.96
C ALA A 13 3.51 28.99 11.80
N ILE A 14 4.83 28.83 11.97
CA ILE A 14 5.49 27.51 11.93
C ILE A 14 5.27 26.77 13.26
N ALA A 15 5.36 27.48 14.38
CA ALA A 15 5.21 26.89 15.71
C ALA A 15 3.80 26.31 15.96
N SER A 16 2.74 26.91 15.38
CA SER A 16 1.37 26.41 15.53
C SER A 16 1.14 25.04 14.87
N VAL A 17 1.89 24.71 13.81
CA VAL A 17 1.81 23.39 13.15
C VAL A 17 2.54 22.31 13.96
N ALA A 18 3.51 22.70 14.81
CA ALA A 18 4.31 21.78 15.60
C ALA A 18 3.64 21.34 16.93
N VAL A 19 2.52 21.96 17.32
CA VAL A 19 1.78 21.56 18.53
C VAL A 19 0.92 20.33 18.20
N ALA A 20 1.52 19.15 18.32
CA ALA A 20 0.77 17.90 18.42
C ALA A 20 0.00 17.93 19.74
N GLY A 21 -1.34 17.86 19.68
CA GLY A 21 -2.25 18.06 20.81
C GLY A 21 -1.90 17.29 22.11
N THR A 22 -2.51 17.67 23.22
CA THR A 22 -2.22 17.15 24.58
C THR A 22 -2.62 15.68 24.80
N GLU A 23 -3.19 15.04 23.79
CA GLU A 23 -3.64 13.66 23.83
C GLU A 23 -2.44 12.71 23.76
N THR A 24 -1.89 12.33 24.91
CA THR A 24 -1.06 11.14 24.99
C THR A 24 -1.96 9.93 24.73
N TYR A 25 -1.93 9.40 23.51
CA TYR A 25 -2.66 8.20 23.12
C TYR A 25 -2.13 6.99 23.92
N SER A 26 -2.62 6.81 25.14
CA SER A 26 -2.39 5.68 26.04
C SER A 26 -3.32 4.52 25.69
N GLY A 27 -3.46 4.22 24.39
CA GLY A 27 -4.24 3.09 23.88
C GLY A 27 -3.40 1.93 23.38
N LYS A 28 -2.06 2.00 23.50
CA LYS A 28 -1.15 0.96 23.02
C LYS A 28 -0.84 -0.09 24.09
N GLU A 29 -1.85 -0.53 24.83
CA GLU A 29 -1.73 -1.86 25.44
C GLU A 29 -1.73 -2.86 24.28
N MET A 30 -0.53 -3.22 23.84
CA MET A 30 -0.36 -4.33 22.92
C MET A 30 -0.82 -5.56 23.67
N LYS A 31 -2.07 -5.98 23.46
CA LYS A 31 -2.46 -7.36 23.71
C LYS A 31 -1.44 -8.19 22.92
N GLN A 32 -0.51 -8.81 23.63
CA GLN A 32 0.43 -9.75 23.04
C GLN A 32 -0.41 -10.93 22.55
N VAL A 33 -0.91 -10.80 21.32
CA VAL A 33 -1.50 -11.91 20.60
C VAL A 33 -0.31 -12.78 20.26
N VAL A 34 -0.13 -13.86 21.03
CA VAL A 34 0.81 -14.91 20.68
C VAL A 34 0.41 -15.36 19.27
N PRO A 35 1.29 -15.24 18.27
CA PRO A 35 1.00 -15.75 16.94
C PRO A 35 0.63 -17.22 17.07
N PRO A 36 -0.36 -17.73 16.30
CA PRO A 36 -0.64 -19.16 16.30
C PRO A 36 0.68 -19.91 16.02
N PRO A 37 0.91 -21.06 16.68
CA PRO A 37 2.10 -21.86 16.40
C PRO A 37 2.17 -22.12 14.90
N CYS A 38 3.37 -22.00 14.31
CA CYS A 38 3.56 -22.26 12.89
C CYS A 38 2.89 -23.60 12.55
N PRO A 39 2.01 -23.64 11.55
CA PRO A 39 1.32 -24.87 11.19
C PRO A 39 2.37 -25.95 10.95
N GLN A 40 2.22 -27.09 11.63
CA GLN A 40 3.26 -28.12 11.70
C GLN A 40 3.55 -28.84 10.36
N TRP A 41 2.80 -28.49 9.32
CA TRP A 41 2.97 -28.96 7.94
C TRP A 41 3.85 -28.03 7.10
N TYR A 42 4.31 -26.89 7.64
CA TYR A 42 5.39 -26.08 7.09
C TYR A 42 6.65 -26.25 7.93
N ALA A 43 7.76 -26.64 7.30
CA ALA A 43 9.08 -26.64 7.92
C ALA A 43 9.84 -25.33 7.65
N ASP A 44 10.78 -24.99 8.54
CA ASP A 44 11.58 -23.74 8.47
C ASP A 44 12.46 -23.62 7.21
N ASN A 45 12.62 -24.71 6.44
CA ASN A 45 13.48 -24.80 5.24
C ASN A 45 12.69 -24.97 3.94
N GLU A 46 11.38 -24.73 3.96
CA GLU A 46 10.54 -24.87 2.76
C GLU A 46 10.45 -23.55 1.99
N PHE A 47 10.33 -23.66 0.66
CA PHE A 47 10.10 -22.53 -0.23
C PHE A 47 8.71 -22.63 -0.85
N ASN A 48 8.09 -21.48 -1.07
CA ASN A 48 6.77 -21.34 -1.62
C ASN A 48 6.82 -20.77 -3.02
N VAL A 49 6.00 -21.34 -3.91
CA VAL A 49 5.82 -20.83 -5.27
C VAL A 49 4.34 -20.65 -5.53
N GLY A 50 3.93 -19.40 -5.77
CA GLY A 50 2.60 -19.03 -6.23
C GLY A 50 2.64 -18.62 -7.69
N LEU A 51 1.66 -19.07 -8.47
CA LEU A 51 1.43 -18.63 -9.85
C LEU A 51 0.01 -18.07 -9.95
N TRP A 52 -0.15 -16.94 -10.63
CA TRP A 52 -1.47 -16.40 -10.95
C TRP A 52 -1.49 -15.77 -12.32
N GLY A 53 -2.68 -15.71 -12.92
CA GLY A 53 -2.93 -15.12 -14.22
C GLY A 53 -4.22 -14.31 -14.21
N THR A 54 -4.23 -13.27 -15.03
CA THR A 54 -5.40 -12.44 -15.35
C THR A 54 -5.65 -12.51 -16.84
N TYR A 55 -6.91 -12.62 -17.20
CA TYR A 55 -7.38 -12.58 -18.57
C TYR A 55 -8.50 -11.55 -18.68
N VAL A 56 -8.45 -10.69 -19.70
CA VAL A 56 -9.46 -9.66 -19.95
C VAL A 56 -9.96 -9.79 -21.38
N PHE A 57 -11.28 -9.90 -21.53
CA PHE A 57 -11.95 -9.83 -22.82
C PHE A 57 -11.96 -8.39 -23.34
N THR A 58 -11.79 -8.25 -24.64
CA THR A 58 -12.03 -7.00 -25.37
C THR A 58 -13.49 -6.57 -25.20
N GLY A 59 -13.70 -5.25 -25.11
CA GLY A 59 -15.02 -4.65 -24.97
C GLY A 59 -15.71 -4.35 -26.31
N ASN A 60 -15.14 -4.83 -27.42
CA ASN A 60 -15.55 -4.48 -28.77
C ASN A 60 -15.97 -5.74 -29.54
N GLU A 61 -16.94 -5.61 -30.44
CA GLU A 61 -17.33 -6.69 -31.32
C GLU A 61 -16.21 -6.96 -32.34
N TRP A 62 -15.97 -8.24 -32.67
CA TRP A 62 -14.86 -8.65 -33.54
C TRP A 62 -14.94 -8.03 -34.95
N GLN A 63 -16.13 -7.60 -35.39
CA GLN A 63 -16.33 -6.93 -36.68
C GLN A 63 -15.72 -5.53 -36.72
N ASP A 64 -15.56 -4.87 -35.57
CA ASP A 64 -15.00 -3.53 -35.45
C ASP A 64 -13.50 -3.53 -35.13
N ASP A 65 -12.89 -4.72 -35.02
CA ASP A 65 -11.47 -4.86 -34.72
C ASP A 65 -10.60 -4.50 -35.94
N ARG A 66 -9.58 -3.68 -35.69
CA ARG A 66 -8.69 -3.13 -36.72
C ARG A 66 -7.37 -3.91 -36.83
N TYR A 67 -7.13 -4.82 -35.89
CA TYR A 67 -5.96 -5.68 -35.83
C TYR A 67 -6.34 -7.15 -36.12
N LEU A 68 -5.33 -8.03 -36.25
CA LEU A 68 -5.56 -9.44 -36.55
C LEU A 68 -6.06 -10.16 -35.29
N GLU A 69 -7.22 -10.80 -35.37
CA GLU A 69 -7.95 -11.48 -34.26
C GLU A 69 -8.72 -10.51 -33.34
N ALA A 70 -9.38 -11.03 -32.29
CA ALA A 70 -10.01 -10.20 -31.28
C ALA A 70 -8.94 -9.75 -30.26
N ASP A 71 -8.86 -8.45 -29.96
CA ASP A 71 -7.86 -7.90 -29.05
C ASP A 71 -7.95 -8.42 -27.59
N HIS A 72 -7.25 -9.50 -27.26
CA HIS A 72 -7.22 -10.06 -25.90
C HIS A 72 -6.04 -9.55 -25.08
N ALA A 73 -6.26 -9.27 -23.79
CA ALA A 73 -5.18 -8.93 -22.86
C ALA A 73 -5.00 -10.03 -21.81
N TRP A 74 -3.74 -10.41 -21.58
CA TRP A 74 -3.33 -11.35 -20.55
C TRP A 74 -2.25 -10.72 -19.66
N GLY A 75 -2.20 -11.15 -18.42
CA GLY A 75 -1.18 -10.78 -17.46
C GLY A 75 -1.06 -11.85 -16.39
N GLY A 76 -0.06 -11.72 -15.53
CA GLY A 76 0.12 -12.68 -14.45
C GLY A 76 1.39 -12.41 -13.67
N GLY A 77 1.65 -13.27 -12.69
CA GLY A 77 2.82 -13.13 -11.84
C GLY A 77 3.19 -14.43 -11.12
N VAL A 78 4.42 -14.42 -10.60
CA VAL A 78 4.98 -15.46 -9.77
C VAL A 78 5.33 -14.85 -8.42
N ASP A 79 5.03 -15.56 -7.35
CA ASP A 79 5.45 -15.22 -5.99
C ASP A 79 6.37 -16.34 -5.49
N VAL A 80 7.60 -16.01 -5.10
CA VAL A 80 8.57 -16.97 -4.54
C VAL A 80 9.00 -16.47 -3.17
N LYS A 81 8.80 -17.28 -2.12
CA LYS A 81 9.06 -16.94 -0.71
C LYS A 81 9.77 -18.05 0.03
#